data_AF-A0A2E9TNK4-F1
#
_entry.id   AF-A0A2E9TNK4-F1
#
_cell.length_a   1.000
_cell.length_b   1.000
_cell.length_c   1.000
_cell.angle_alpha   90.00
_cell.angle_beta   90.00
_cell.angle_gamma   90.00
#
_symmetry.space_group_name_H-M   'P 1'
#
loop_
_entity.id
_entity.type
_entity.pdbx_description
1 polymer ?
#
loop_
_entity_poly.entity_id
_entity_poly.type
_entity_poly.pdbx_seq_one_letter_code
_entity_poly.pdbx_strand_id
1 'polypeptide(L)' 'MTSIPERIKENISRSVSKNGDFDLAFDEIGSLSGSVSKEQVVELYIFIRDHSDRMEEEWRDEFIEFFPEFEESLPQVQYG' A
#
# COMPACT_ATOMS: atom_id res chain seq x y z
N MET A 1 18.72 -1.50 6.85
CA MET A 1 17.72 -1.60 5.77
C MET A 1 17.04 -0.25 5.67
N THR A 2 16.97 0.33 4.48
CA THR A 2 16.44 1.67 4.25
C THR A 2 14.93 1.57 4.07
N SER A 3 14.12 2.29 4.86
CA SER A 3 12.66 2.34 4.70
C SER A 3 12.24 2.87 3.33
N ILE A 4 11.01 2.57 2.90
CA ILE A 4 10.45 3.17 1.67
C ILE A 4 10.43 4.70 1.86
N PRO A 5 10.94 5.49 0.90
CA PRO A 5 10.95 6.95 0.99
C PRO A 5 9.57 7.54 1.27
N GLU A 6 9.49 8.50 2.18
CA GLU A 6 8.22 9.10 2.61
C GLU A 6 7.40 9.68 1.46
N ARG A 7 8.08 10.32 0.49
CA ARG A 7 7.45 10.86 -0.71
C ARG A 7 6.68 9.80 -1.50
N ILE A 8 7.21 8.58 -1.59
CA ILE A 8 6.57 7.47 -2.30
C ILE A 8 5.34 7.01 -1.52
N LYS A 9 5.46 6.82 -0.19
CA LYS A 9 4.32 6.47 0.67
C LYS A 9 3.19 7.49 0.56
N GLU A 10 3.52 8.79 0.59
CA GLU A 10 2.54 9.87 0.43
C GLU A 10 1.84 9.86 -0.92
N ASN A 11 2.57 9.65 -2.02
CA ASN A 11 1.97 9.63 -3.35
C ASN A 11 1.02 8.44 -3.53
N ILE A 12 1.43 7.25 -3.08
CA ILE A 12 0.59 6.04 -3.09
C ILE A 12 -0.67 6.25 -2.25
N SER A 13 -0.52 6.72 -1.01
CA SER A 13 -1.65 7.03 -0.11
C SER A 13 -2.60 8.08 -0.71
N ARG A 14 -2.05 9.11 -1.38
CA ARG A 14 -2.85 10.11 -2.09
C ARG A 14 -3.64 9.52 -3.25
N SER A 15 -3.09 8.55 -4.00
CA SER A 15 -3.83 7.84 -5.05
C SER A 15 -5.09 7.19 -4.47
N VAL A 16 -4.92 6.40 -3.41
CA VAL A 16 -6.02 5.72 -2.73
C VAL A 16 -7.03 6.72 -2.18
N SER A 17 -6.57 7.79 -1.52
CA SER A 17 -7.46 8.83 -1.01
C SER A 17 -8.36 9.44 -2.08
N LYS A 18 -7.81 9.68 -3.28
CA LYS A 18 -8.53 10.32 -4.38
C LYS A 18 -9.46 9.37 -5.13
N ASN A 19 -9.00 8.17 -5.44
CA ASN A 19 -9.69 7.28 -6.37
C ASN A 19 -10.23 5.99 -5.72
N GLY A 20 -9.70 5.62 -4.55
CA GLY A 20 -9.92 4.30 -3.96
C GLY A 20 -9.03 3.21 -4.56
N ASP A 21 -8.02 3.57 -5.36
CA ASP A 21 -7.15 2.66 -6.12
C ASP A 21 -5.71 3.21 -6.25
N PHE A 22 -4.86 2.49 -6.96
CA PHE A 22 -3.47 2.87 -7.21
C PHE A 22 -3.20 3.53 -8.58
N ASP A 23 -4.22 3.91 -9.36
CA ASP A 23 -4.05 4.41 -10.74
C ASP A 23 -3.10 5.62 -10.84
N LEU A 24 -3.16 6.56 -9.88
CA LEU A 24 -2.31 7.76 -9.90
C LEU A 24 -0.86 7.49 -9.49
N ALA A 25 -0.60 6.34 -8.85
CA ALA A 25 0.70 5.95 -8.33
C ALA A 25 1.17 4.58 -8.84
N PHE A 26 0.58 4.08 -9.93
CA PHE A 26 0.79 2.73 -10.45
C PHE A 26 2.28 2.43 -10.69
N ASP A 27 3.00 3.36 -11.32
CA ASP A 27 4.44 3.21 -11.57
C ASP A 27 5.26 3.21 -10.27
N GLU A 28 4.86 4.00 -9.27
CA GLU A 28 5.58 4.10 -8.00
C GLU A 28 5.39 2.82 -7.17
N ILE A 29 4.16 2.34 -7.00
CA ILE A 29 3.90 1.08 -6.29
C ILE A 29 4.48 -0.12 -7.05
N GLY A 30 4.35 -0.15 -8.38
CA GLY A 30 4.92 -1.20 -9.22
C GLY A 30 6.45 -1.27 -9.14
N SER A 31 7.13 -0.13 -8.99
CA SER A 31 8.59 -0.07 -8.84
C SER A 31 9.11 -0.71 -7.54
N LEU A 32 8.24 -0.87 -6.53
CA LEU A 32 8.60 -1.49 -5.25
C LEU A 32 8.61 -3.02 -5.34
N SER A 33 7.82 -3.60 -6.25
CA SER A 33 7.69 -5.06 -6.39
C SER A 33 9.07 -5.72 -6.61
N GLY A 34 9.37 -6.75 -5.82
CA GLY A 34 10.65 -7.46 -5.85
C GLY A 34 11.86 -6.74 -5.22
N SER A 35 11.69 -5.50 -4.71
CA SER A 35 12.78 -4.72 -4.10
C SER A 35 12.58 -4.41 -2.61
N VAL A 36 11.40 -4.71 -2.07
CA VAL A 36 11.00 -4.44 -0.69
C VAL A 36 10.94 -5.70 0.14
N SER A 37 11.26 -5.58 1.43
CA SER A 37 11.04 -6.66 2.40
C SER A 37 9.59 -6.68 2.89
N LYS A 38 9.19 -7.82 3.46
CA LYS A 38 7.90 -7.98 4.14
C LYS A 38 7.59 -6.84 5.10
N GLU A 39 8.56 -6.44 5.93
CA GLU A 39 8.39 -5.39 6.94
C GLU A 39 8.06 -4.04 6.29
N GLN A 40 8.67 -3.74 5.13
CA GLN A 40 8.41 -2.51 4.38
C GLN A 40 7.03 -2.52 3.72
N VAL A 41 6.59 -3.67 3.20
CA VAL A 41 5.23 -3.82 2.63
C VAL A 41 4.17 -3.65 3.70
N VAL A 42 4.36 -4.25 4.88
CA VAL A 42 3.45 -4.08 6.02
C VAL A 42 3.44 -2.62 6.51
N GLU A 43 4.60 -1.95 6.57
CA GLU A 43 4.68 -0.52 6.91
C GLU A 43 3.90 0.35 5.91
N LEU A 44 4.08 0.12 4.60
CA LEU A 44 3.36 0.83 3.55
C LEU A 44 1.85 0.59 3.64
N TYR A 45 1.43 -0.66 3.85
CA TYR A 45 0.02 -1.02 4.02
C TYR A 45 -0.64 -0.25 5.16
N ILE A 46 -0.01 -0.25 6.34
CA ILE A 46 -0.49 0.47 7.52
C ILE A 46 -0.54 1.97 7.25
N PHE A 47 0.49 2.50 6.57
CA PHE A 47 0.51 3.92 6.22
C PHE A 47 -0.67 4.31 5.32
N ILE A 48 -0.97 3.55 4.27
CA ILE A 48 -2.10 3.82 3.38
C ILE A 48 -3.42 3.73 4.17
N ARG A 49 -3.61 2.68 4.96
CA ARG A 49 -4.81 2.51 5.81
C ARG A 49 -5.04 3.72 6.71
N ASP A 50 -4.00 4.18 7.38
CA ASP A 50 -4.12 5.22 8.40
C ASP A 50 -4.20 6.65 7.81
N HIS A 51 -3.84 6.84 6.52
CA HIS A 51 -3.73 8.18 5.92
C HIS A 51 -4.55 8.41 4.64
N SER A 52 -5.13 7.37 4.04
CA SER A 52 -5.91 7.51 2.80
C SER A 52 -7.33 8.03 3.03
N ASP A 53 -7.85 7.95 4.26
CA ASP A 53 -9.27 8.21 4.60
C ASP A 53 -10.25 7.31 3.82
N ARG A 54 -9.82 6.09 3.44
CA ARG A 54 -10.61 5.11 2.68
C ARG A 54 -10.67 3.75 3.35
N MET A 55 -11.72 2.99 3.07
CA MET A 55 -11.88 1.64 3.62
C MET A 55 -10.93 0.66 2.93
N GLU A 56 -10.34 -0.27 3.69
CA GLU A 56 -9.40 -1.25 3.15
C GLU A 56 -10.00 -2.08 2.01
N GLU A 57 -11.31 -2.38 2.06
CA GLU A 57 -12.02 -3.12 1.00
C GLU A 57 -12.04 -2.44 -0.37
N GLU A 58 -11.80 -1.12 -0.44
CA GLU A 58 -11.76 -0.39 -1.72
C GLU A 58 -10.47 -0.70 -2.51
N TRP A 59 -9.35 -0.94 -1.83
CA TRP A 59 -8.01 -0.96 -2.45
C TRP A 59 -7.15 -2.18 -2.07
N ARG A 60 -7.51 -2.95 -1.05
CA ARG A 60 -6.68 -4.03 -0.51
C ARG A 60 -6.38 -5.11 -1.54
N ASP A 61 -7.36 -5.52 -2.33
CA ASP A 61 -7.19 -6.58 -3.32
C ASP A 61 -6.14 -6.15 -4.36
N GLU A 62 -6.23 -4.92 -4.86
CA GLU A 62 -5.25 -4.35 -5.78
C GLU A 62 -3.85 -4.24 -5.13
N PHE A 63 -3.78 -3.88 -3.85
CA PHE A 63 -2.50 -3.86 -3.13
C PHE A 63 -1.85 -5.25 -3.08
N ILE A 64 -2.65 -6.30 -2.87
CA ILE A 64 -2.19 -7.69 -2.88
C ILE A 64 -1.69 -8.08 -4.27
N GLU A 65 -2.27 -7.58 -5.36
CA GLU A 65 -1.78 -7.85 -6.71
C GLU A 65 -0.33 -7.35 -6.94
N PHE A 66 0.08 -6.26 -6.28
CA PHE A 66 1.46 -5.77 -6.35
C PHE A 66 2.45 -6.56 -5.46
N PHE A 67 1.94 -7.15 -4.38
CA PHE A 67 2.73 -7.81 -3.34
C PHE A 67 2.16 -9.18 -2.90
N PRO A 68 1.89 -10.11 -3.84
CA PRO A 68 1.16 -11.34 -3.54
C PRO A 68 1.89 -12.23 -2.54
N GLU A 69 3.23 -12.17 -2.51
CA GLU A 69 4.05 -12.96 -1.59
C GLU A 69 3.90 -12.58 -0.10
N PHE A 70 3.30 -11.42 0.19
CA PHE A 70 3.16 -10.89 1.55
C PHE A 70 1.72 -10.83 2.04
N GLU A 71 0.75 -11.36 1.28
CA GLU A 71 -0.69 -11.35 1.63
C GLU A 71 -0.94 -11.85 3.06
N GLU A 72 -0.38 -13.01 3.42
CA GLU A 72 -0.54 -13.61 4.75
C GLU A 72 0.07 -12.79 5.89
N SER A 73 0.93 -11.82 5.57
CA SER A 73 1.60 -10.94 6.54
C SER A 73 0.86 -9.62 6.74
N LEU A 74 -0.11 -9.30 5.89
CA LEU A 74 -0.87 -8.05 6.01
C LEU A 74 -1.75 -8.08 7.27
N PRO A 75 -1.94 -6.94 7.94
CA PRO A 75 -2.90 -6.83 9.04
C PRO A 75 -4.29 -7.32 8.63
N GLN A 76 -5.05 -7.84 9.58
CA GLN A 76 -6.47 -8.11 9.35
C GLN A 76 -7.20 -6.80 9.02
N VAL A 77 -8.15 -6.89 8.09
CA VAL A 77 -9.02 -5.77 7.72
C VAL A 77 -9.75 -5.26 8.96
N GLN A 78 -9.69 -3.96 9.19
CA GLN A 78 -10.44 -3.32 10.26
C GLN A 78 -11.80 -2.89 9.73
N TYR A 79 -12.87 -3.46 10.30
CA TYR A 79 -14.22 -2.96 10.09
C TYR A 79 -14.44 -1.79 11.06
N GLY A 80 -14.59 -0.58 10.52
CA GLY A 80 -14.93 0.62 11.28
C GLY A 80 -16.35 0.61 11.83
#